data_AF-A0AAP2S861-F1
#
_entry.id   AF-A0AAP2S861-F1
#
_cell.length_a   1.000
_cell.length_b   1.000
_cell.length_c   1.000
_cell.angle_alpha   90.00
_cell.angle_beta   90.00
_cell.angle_gamma   90.00
#
_symmetry.space_group_name_H-M   'P 1'
#
loop_
_entity.id
_entity.type
_entity.pdbx_description
1 polymer ?
#
loop_
_entity_poly.entity_id
_entity_poly.type
_entity_poly.pdbx_seq_one_letter_code
_entity_poly.pdbx_strand_id
1 'polypeptide(L)' 'MNWDDLKVFIFVAKSNNVTEAGNSLKVSASTVSRKIAALEESLST' A
#
# COMPACT_ATOMS: atom_id res chain seq x y z
N MET A 1 9.23 -9.59 -3.85
CA MET A 1 8.59 -9.33 -2.55
C MET A 1 9.29 -8.18 -1.83
N ASN A 2 8.64 -7.02 -1.75
CA ASN A 2 9.17 -5.83 -1.09
C ASN A 2 8.43 -5.60 0.23
N TRP A 3 9.15 -5.58 1.36
CA TRP A 3 8.55 -5.45 2.69
C TRP A 3 7.87 -4.09 2.93
N ASP A 4 8.31 -3.06 2.20
CA ASP A 4 7.66 -1.75 2.25
C ASP A 4 6.26 -1.78 1.63
N ASP A 5 6.03 -2.58 0.59
CA ASP A 5 4.71 -2.68 -0.03
C ASP A 5 3.73 -3.41 0.91
N LEU A 6 4.24 -4.38 1.67
CA LEU A 6 3.47 -5.07 2.72
C LEU A 6 3.12 -4.14 3.88
N LYS A 7 4.03 -3.25 4.30
CA LYS A 7 3.73 -2.21 5.31
C LYS A 7 2.63 -1.28 4.84
N VAL A 8 2.71 -0.83 3.59
CA VAL A 8 1.67 0.02 2.98
C VAL A 8 0.32 -0.71 2.99
N PHE A 9 0.31 -1.98 2.58
CA PHE A 9 -0.91 -2.81 2.60
C PHE A 9 -1.53 -2.96 3.99
N ILE A 10 -0.73 -3.28 5.02
CA ILE A 10 -1.21 -3.40 6.41
C ILE A 10 -1.78 -2.07 6.92
N PHE A 11 -1.14 -0.94 6.58
CA PHE A 11 -1.63 0.37 6.96
C PHE A 11 -2.97 0.69 6.31
N VAL A 12 -3.11 0.41 5.01
CA VAL A 12 -4.36 0.59 4.27
C VAL A 12 -5.46 -0.31 4.84
N ALA A 13 -5.17 -1.58 5.12
CA ALA A 13 -6.11 -2.51 5.74
C ALA A 13 -6.55 -2.05 7.14
N LYS A 14 -5.66 -1.39 7.91
CA LYS A 14 -5.98 -0.83 9.23
C LYS A 14 -6.78 0.47 9.17
N SER A 15 -6.50 1.33 8.20
CA SER A 15 -7.14 2.65 8.07
C SER A 15 -8.40 2.61 7.23
N ASN A 16 -8.70 1.50 6.54
CA ASN A 16 -9.85 1.32 5.64
C ASN A 16 -9.95 2.37 4.52
N ASN A 17 -8.93 3.22 4.37
CA ASN A 17 -8.92 4.37 3.49
C ASN A 17 -7.50 4.62 2.95
N VAL A 18 -7.38 4.53 1.63
CA VAL A 18 -6.11 4.65 0.90
C VAL A 18 -5.49 6.05 1.03
N THR A 19 -6.33 7.09 1.13
CA THR A 19 -5.91 8.49 1.29
C THR A 19 -5.33 8.74 2.68
N GLU A 20 -5.98 8.18 3.72
CA GLU A 20 -5.52 8.31 5.10
C GLU A 20 -4.23 7.53 5.36
N ALA A 21 -4.09 6.35 4.74
CA ALA A 21 -2.84 5.60 4.72
C ALA A 21 -1.71 6.39 4.04
N GLY A 22 -2.00 7.03 2.90
CA GLY A 22 -1.03 7.88 2.19
C GLY A 22 -0.55 9.05 3.05
N ASN A 23 -1.49 9.74 3.71
CA ASN A 23 -1.15 10.83 4.65
C ASN A 23 -0.29 10.35 5.82
N SER A 24 -0.62 9.19 6.42
CA SER A 24 0.14 8.61 7.54
C SER A 24 1.55 8.17 7.13
N LEU A 25 1.71 7.65 5.91
CA LEU A 25 2.97 7.19 5.35
C LEU A 25 3.74 8.28 4.59
N LYS A 26 3.21 9.52 4.55
CA LYS A 26 3.75 10.66 3.79
C LYS A 26 4.00 10.35 2.31
N VAL A 27 3.12 9.56 1.69
CA VAL A 27 3.17 9.19 0.28
C VAL A 27 1.86 9.53 -0.41
N SER A 28 1.91 9.85 -1.69
CA SER A 28 0.69 10.14 -2.46
C SER A 28 -0.21 8.91 -2.53
N ALA A 29 -1.53 9.12 -2.57
CA ALA A 29 -2.50 8.03 -2.78
C ALA A 29 -2.19 7.24 -4.07
N SER A 30 -1.71 7.92 -5.13
CA SER A 30 -1.25 7.28 -6.37
C SER A 30 -0.05 6.35 -6.17
N THR A 31 0.83 6.64 -5.21
CA THR A 31 1.96 5.79 -4.84
C THR A 31 1.49 4.59 -4.02
N VAL A 32 0.52 4.79 -3.12
CA VAL A 32 -0.10 3.70 -2.36
C VAL A 32 -0.78 2.71 -3.31
N SER A 33 -1.61 3.17 -4.26
CA SER A 33 -2.25 2.29 -5.24
C SER A 33 -1.24 1.51 -6.09
N ARG A 34 -0.14 2.14 -6.53
CA ARG A 34 0.92 1.45 -7.28
C ARG A 34 1.61 0.37 -6.44
N LYS A 35 1.87 0.63 -5.16
CA LYS A 35 2.48 -0.35 -4.25
C LYS A 35 1.58 -1.55 -3.98
N ILE A 36 0.27 -1.32 -3.86
CA ILE A 36 -0.71 -2.40 -3.73
C ILE A 36 -0.73 -3.26 -4.98
N ALA A 37 -0.81 -2.66 -6.17
CA ALA A 37 -0.79 -3.42 -7.44
C ALA A 37 0.51 -4.22 -7.62
N ALA A 38 1.67 -3.65 -7.27
CA ALA A 38 2.95 -4.36 -7.31
C ALA A 38 3.03 -5.50 -6.28
N LEU A 39 2.38 -5.33 -5.12
CA LEU A 39 2.27 -6.39 -4.11
C LEU A 39 1.38 -7.53 -4.61
N GLU A 40 0.24 -7.21 -5.23
CA GLU A 40 -0.66 -8.17 -5.88
C GLU A 40 0.07 -8.94 -6.98
N GLU A 41 0.79 -8.25 -7.86
CA GLU A 41 1.61 -8.88 -8.92
C GLU A 41 2.72 -9.77 -8.34
N SER A 42 3.37 -9.36 -7.25
CA SER A 42 4.37 -10.19 -6.56
C SER A 42 3.78 -11.37 -5.79
N LEU A 43 2.49 -11.34 -5.46
CA LEU A 43 1.75 -12.40 -4.76
C LEU A 43 0.98 -13.30 -5.73
N SER A 44 0.78 -12.87 -6.98
CA SER A 44 0.19 -13.67 -8.05
C SER A 44 0.93 -15.01 -8.21
N THR A 45 0.35 -16.02 -7.58
CA THR A 45 0.14 -17.35 -8.18
C THR A 45 -0.82 -17.22 -9.35
#